data_AF-A0A957C5Z5-F1
#
_entry.id   AF-A0A957C5Z5-F1
#
_cell.length_a   1.000
_cell.length_b   1.000
_cell.length_c   1.000
_cell.angle_alpha   90.00
_cell.angle_beta   90.00
_cell.angle_gamma   90.00
#
_symmetry.space_group_name_H-M   'P 1'
#
loop_
_entity.id
_entity.type
_entity.pdbx_description
1 polymer ?
#
loop_
_entity_poly.entity_id
_entity_poly.type
_entity_poly.pdbx_seq_one_letter_code
_entity_poly.pdbx_strand_id
1 'polypeptide(L)'
;NDPPAQQKKEIDDKIKAMRKRHEAAAKSMIAGELMLLRLDCAVVQSRHREESGYAAFDTVLAAFPEGTPLYETAGFLERTHIQICVRHPVSVVRYFCVKGRR
;
A
#
# COMPACT_ATOMS: atom_id res chain seq x y z
N ASN A 1 -25.15 17.58 -15.64
CA ASN A 1 -24.06 18.55 -15.82
C ASN A 1 -22.77 17.79 -15.93
N ASP A 2 -22.37 17.48 -17.16
CA ASP A 2 -21.04 16.94 -17.40
C ASP A 2 -20.00 17.95 -16.91
N PRO A 3 -18.93 17.50 -16.24
CA PRO A 3 -17.86 18.39 -15.84
C PRO A 3 -17.32 19.13 -17.08
N PRO A 4 -16.99 20.44 -16.96
CA PRO A 4 -16.40 21.22 -18.05
C PRO A 4 -15.25 20.45 -18.69
N ALA A 5 -15.15 20.49 -20.04
CA ALA A 5 -14.15 19.72 -20.78
C ALA A 5 -12.70 19.92 -20.27
N GLN A 6 -12.39 21.10 -19.74
CA GLN A 6 -11.15 21.39 -19.03
C GLN A 6 -10.92 20.48 -17.80
N GLN A 7 -11.94 20.31 -16.97
CA GLN A 7 -11.86 19.55 -15.72
C GLN A 7 -11.74 18.05 -15.99
N LYS A 8 -12.40 17.55 -17.04
CA LYS A 8 -12.25 16.16 -17.48
C LYS A 8 -10.83 15.87 -18.00
N LYS A 9 -10.26 16.78 -18.80
CA LYS A 9 -8.89 16.68 -19.29
C LYS A 9 -7.88 16.68 -18.15
N GLU A 10 -8.07 17.53 -17.14
CA GLU A 10 -7.21 17.59 -15.96
C GLU A 10 -7.25 16.29 -15.13
N ILE A 11 -8.44 15.69 -14.98
CA ILE A 11 -8.60 14.39 -14.32
C ILE A 11 -7.91 13.28 -15.12
N ASP A 12 -8.10 13.24 -16.44
CA ASP A 12 -7.48 12.25 -17.32
C ASP A 12 -5.94 12.36 -17.31
N ASP A 13 -5.40 13.58 -17.28
CA ASP A 13 -3.97 13.85 -17.15
C ASP A 13 -3.41 13.39 -15.79
N LYS A 14 -4.15 13.61 -14.70
CA LYS A 14 -3.78 13.12 -13.35
C LYS A 14 -3.76 11.59 -13.29
N ILE A 15 -4.75 10.92 -13.89
CA ILE A 15 -4.80 9.46 -13.96
C ILE A 15 -3.62 8.91 -14.78
N LYS A 16 -3.30 9.54 -15.90
CA LYS A 16 -2.16 9.15 -16.75
C LYS A 16 -0.82 9.32 -16.02
N ALA A 17 -0.65 10.43 -15.30
CA ALA A 17 0.54 10.67 -14.49
C ALA A 17 0.67 9.67 -13.32
N MET A 18 -0.44 9.31 -12.67
CA MET A 18 -0.47 8.29 -11.62
C MET A 18 -0.08 6.91 -12.18
N ARG A 19 -0.67 6.49 -13.30
CA ARG A 19 -0.34 5.22 -13.97
C ARG A 19 1.13 5.13 -14.37
N LYS A 20 1.71 6.20 -14.93
CA LYS A 20 3.13 6.26 -15.31
C LYS A 20 4.05 6.09 -14.09
N ARG A 21 3.69 6.67 -12.94
CA ARG A 21 4.43 6.49 -11.68
C ARG A 21 4.33 5.06 -11.16
N HIS A 22 3.16 4.44 -11.26
CA HIS A 22 2.95 3.05 -10.88
C HIS A 22 3.77 2.09 -11.77
N GLU A 23 3.80 2.33 -13.08
CA GLU A 23 4.57 1.50 -14.01
C GLU A 23 6.09 1.61 -13.75
N ALA A 24 6.59 2.83 -13.47
CA ALA A 24 7.99 3.03 -13.10
C ALA A 24 8.36 2.36 -11.76
N ALA A 25 7.45 2.42 -10.77
CA ALA A 25 7.63 1.74 -9.49
C ALA A 25 7.57 0.21 -9.65
N ALA A 26 6.64 -0.30 -10.46
CA ALA A 26 6.54 -1.73 -10.77
C ALA A 26 7.74 -2.27 -11.57
N LYS A 27 8.45 -1.41 -12.31
CA LYS A 27 9.67 -1.81 -13.03
C LYS A 27 10.90 -1.88 -12.12
N SER A 28 10.88 -1.18 -11.00
CA SER A 28 11.88 -1.31 -9.93
C SER A 28 11.73 -2.65 -9.18
N MET A 29 10.50 -3.21 -9.10
CA MET A 29 10.09 -4.46 -8.39
C MET A 29 10.89 -5.73 -8.63
N ILE A 30 11.75 -5.75 -9.65
CA ILE A 30 12.53 -6.94 -9.99
C ILE A 30 13.81 -7.06 -9.14
N ALA A 31 14.22 -6.01 -8.40
CA ALA A 31 15.42 -6.05 -7.56
C ALA A 31 15.11 -6.33 -6.07
N GLY A 32 14.54 -7.51 -5.75
CA GLY A 32 14.51 -8.07 -4.39
C GLY A 32 13.76 -7.24 -3.34
N GLU A 33 12.74 -6.53 -3.80
CA GLU A 33 12.27 -5.27 -3.24
C GLU A 33 11.60 -5.34 -1.86
N LEU A 34 12.01 -4.42 -1.00
CA LEU A 34 11.16 -3.89 0.04
C LEU A 34 9.89 -3.38 -0.65
N MET A 35 8.80 -4.11 -0.55
CA MET A 35 7.50 -3.75 -1.14
C MET A 35 6.95 -2.54 -0.38
N LEU A 36 7.58 -1.38 -0.58
CA LEU A 36 7.19 -0.09 -0.03
C LEU A 36 5.93 0.34 -0.77
N LEU A 37 4.81 -0.21 -0.34
CA LEU A 37 3.49 0.15 -0.81
C LEU A 37 3.12 1.52 -0.24
N ARG A 38 3.78 2.56 -0.78
CA ARG A 38 3.45 3.97 -0.55
C ARG A 38 1.96 4.23 -0.77
N LEU A 39 1.34 3.45 -1.67
CA LEU A 39 -0.09 3.46 -1.91
C LEU A 39 -0.88 2.96 -0.69
N ASP A 40 -0.53 1.79 -0.13
CA ASP A 40 -1.21 1.26 1.05
C ASP A 40 -1.06 2.20 2.25
N CYS A 41 0.14 2.76 2.44
CA CYS A 41 0.38 3.78 3.45
C CYS A 41 -0.52 5.01 3.23
N ALA A 42 -0.66 5.48 1.97
CA ALA A 42 -1.52 6.61 1.63
C ALA A 42 -3.02 6.30 1.85
N VAL A 43 -3.48 5.10 1.52
CA VAL A 43 -4.87 4.64 1.70
C VAL A 43 -5.21 4.51 3.19
N VAL A 44 -4.34 3.87 3.99
CA VAL A 44 -4.55 3.75 5.44
C VAL A 44 -4.55 5.12 6.09
N GLN A 45 -3.68 6.03 5.64
CA GLN A 45 -3.67 7.41 6.12
C GLN A 45 -4.93 8.19 5.71
N SER A 46 -5.44 8.02 4.48
CA SER A 46 -6.65 8.72 4.04
C SER A 46 -7.86 8.27 4.84
N ARG A 47 -8.03 6.96 5.03
CA ARG A 47 -9.17 6.42 5.79
C ARG A 47 -9.16 6.87 7.25
N HIS A 48 -7.99 7.04 7.85
CA HIS A 48 -7.87 7.54 9.21
C HIS A 48 -8.10 9.06 9.33
N ARG A 49 -7.80 9.84 8.28
CA ARG A 49 -8.06 11.30 8.27
C ARG A 49 -9.54 11.62 8.10
N GLU A 50 -10.32 10.67 7.59
CA GLU A 50 -11.77 10.81 7.59
C GLU A 50 -12.27 10.78 9.04
N GLU A 51 -13.00 11.82 9.44
CA GLU A 51 -13.81 11.83 10.67
C GLU A 51 -14.98 10.84 10.53
N SER A 52 -14.66 9.57 10.31
CA SER A 52 -15.61 8.51 10.57
C SER A 52 -15.74 8.44 12.08
N GLY A 53 -16.96 8.51 12.64
CA GLY A 53 -17.24 8.52 14.08
C GLY A 53 -16.81 7.27 14.86
N TYR A 54 -15.82 6.53 14.35
CA TYR A 54 -15.14 5.42 14.98
C TYR A 54 -13.93 5.91 15.76
N ALA A 55 -13.53 5.13 16.77
CA ALA A 55 -12.31 5.40 17.53
C ALA A 55 -11.07 5.37 16.63
N ALA A 56 -10.13 6.27 16.89
CA ALA A 56 -8.82 6.24 16.27
C ALA A 56 -8.09 4.93 16.63
N PHE A 57 -7.33 4.40 15.68
CA PHE A 57 -6.47 3.23 15.88
C PHE A 57 -4.99 3.65 15.95
N ASP A 58 -4.23 2.98 16.80
CA ASP A 58 -2.78 3.17 16.91
C ASP A 58 -2.01 2.21 16.01
N THR A 59 -2.49 0.98 15.89
CA THR A 59 -1.86 -0.10 15.11
C THR A 59 -2.90 -0.93 14.38
N VAL A 60 -2.63 -1.29 13.13
CA VAL A 60 -3.45 -2.22 12.33
C VAL A 60 -2.57 -3.33 11.78
N LEU A 61 -3.11 -4.55 11.80
CA LEU A 61 -2.52 -5.76 11.24
C LEU A 61 -3.51 -6.34 10.22
N ALA A 62 -3.05 -6.64 9.01
CA ALA A 62 -3.89 -7.31 8.03
C ALA A 62 -3.08 -8.28 7.15
N ALA A 63 -3.74 -9.36 6.74
CA ALA A 63 -3.22 -10.30 5.75
C ALA A 63 -3.65 -9.89 4.35
N PHE A 64 -2.71 -9.96 3.41
CA PHE A 64 -2.87 -9.58 2.01
C PHE A 64 -2.56 -10.80 1.15
N PRO A 65 -3.57 -11.63 0.85
CA PRO A 65 -3.42 -12.72 -0.10
C PRO A 65 -3.35 -12.13 -1.51
N GLU A 66 -2.20 -12.24 -2.16
CA GLU A 66 -1.98 -11.73 -3.51
C GLU A 66 -1.33 -12.79 -4.41
N GLY A 67 -1.68 -12.75 -5.71
CA GLY A 67 -1.14 -13.65 -6.71
C GLY A 67 -1.98 -14.91 -6.90
N THR A 68 -1.36 -15.97 -7.41
CA THR A 68 -2.01 -17.27 -7.65
C THR A 68 -1.82 -18.21 -6.47
N PRO A 69 -2.67 -19.24 -6.31
CA PRO A 69 -2.48 -20.26 -5.29
C PRO A 69 -1.10 -20.91 -5.39
N LEU A 70 -0.32 -20.86 -4.30
CA LEU A 70 0.99 -21.50 -4.20
C LEU A 70 0.83 -23.03 -4.03
N TYR A 71 -0.22 -23.43 -3.31
CA TYR A 71 -0.65 -24.83 -3.13
C TYR A 71 -2.18 -24.90 -3.07
N GLU A 72 -2.77 -25.88 -3.73
CA GLU A 72 -4.21 -25.97 -4.02
C GLU A 72 -5.12 -25.93 -2.77
N THR A 73 -4.64 -26.41 -1.62
CA THR A 73 -5.44 -26.51 -0.38
C THR A 73 -4.90 -25.70 0.80
N ALA A 74 -3.76 -25.03 0.64
CA ALA A 74 -3.07 -24.40 1.77
C ALA A 74 -3.57 -22.97 2.09
N GLY A 75 -4.36 -22.36 1.20
CA GLY A 75 -4.82 -20.97 1.35
C GLY A 75 -3.73 -19.91 1.19
N PHE A 76 -2.50 -20.30 0.85
CA PHE A 76 -1.41 -19.39 0.53
C PHE A 76 -1.39 -19.06 -0.96
N LEU A 77 -1.34 -17.77 -1.27
CA LEU A 77 -1.02 -17.24 -2.59
C LEU A 77 0.46 -16.87 -2.67
N GLU A 78 1.03 -16.84 -3.88
CA GLU A 78 2.44 -16.55 -4.19
C GLU A 78 3.01 -15.35 -3.43
N ARG A 79 2.20 -14.29 -3.25
CA ARG A 79 2.62 -13.04 -2.60
C ARG A 79 1.83 -12.76 -1.33
N THR A 80 1.37 -13.80 -0.64
CA THR A 80 0.73 -13.65 0.67
C THR A 80 1.70 -12.97 1.63
N HIS A 81 1.29 -11.83 2.16
CA HIS A 81 2.09 -11.09 3.13
C HIS A 81 1.21 -10.46 4.20
N ILE A 82 1.84 -10.13 5.32
CA ILE A 82 1.21 -9.37 6.40
C ILE A 82 1.74 -7.94 6.34
N GLN A 83 0.84 -6.96 6.43
CA GLN A 83 1.24 -5.57 6.65
C GLN A 83 0.85 -5.11 8.05
N ILE A 84 1.74 -4.32 8.65
CA ILE A 84 1.55 -3.69 9.95
C ILE A 84 1.63 -2.18 9.73
N CYS A 85 0.56 -1.47 10.05
CA CYS A 85 0.57 -0.02 10.13
C CYS A 85 0.71 0.39 11.60
N VAL A 86 1.74 1.19 11.93
CA VAL A 86 1.93 1.79 13.25
C VAL A 86 1.89 3.30 13.11
N ARG A 87 0.99 3.96 13.85
CA ARG A 87 0.78 5.42 13.79
C ARG A 87 1.63 6.16 14.81
N HIS A 88 1.70 5.63 16.02
CA HIS A 88 2.45 6.22 17.10
C HIS A 88 3.80 5.50 17.24
N PRO A 89 4.94 6.17 17.03
CA PRO A 89 6.26 5.56 17.16
C PRO A 89 6.49 4.94 18.55
N VAL A 90 5.83 5.46 19.58
CA VAL A 90 5.87 4.91 20.95
C VAL A 90 5.32 3.49 21.06
N SER A 91 4.50 3.05 20.09
CA SER A 91 3.99 1.67 20.02
C SER A 91 5.05 0.68 19.51
N VAL A 92 6.20 1.16 19.00
CA VAL A 92 7.31 0.31 18.55
C VAL A 92 8.30 0.11 19.70
N VAL A 93 8.22 -1.04 20.36
CA VAL A 93 9.12 -1.37 21.47
C VAL A 93 10.54 -1.64 20.97
N ARG A 94 10.68 -2.43 19.89
CA ARG A 94 11.98 -2.79 19.30
C ARG A 94 11.79 -3.38 17.90
N TYR A 95 12.81 -3.26 17.05
CA TYR A 95 12.90 -3.96 15.77
C TYR A 95 14.28 -4.61 15.62
N PHE A 96 14.36 -5.61 14.75
CA PHE A 96 15.61 -6.31 14.46
C PHE A 96 15.95 -6.15 12.99
N CYS A 97 17.15 -5.66 12.70
CA CYS A 97 17.69 -5.66 11.34
C CYS A 97 18.47 -6.94 11.09
N VAL A 98 18.17 -7.63 9.97
CA VAL A 98 18.96 -8.78 9.53
C VAL A 98 20.30 -8.28 8.99
N LYS A 99 21.42 -8.81 9.50
CA LYS A 99 22.76 -8.48 8.99
C LYS A 99 22.90 -8.98 7.54
N GLY A 100 23.28 -8.11 6.60
CA GLY A 100 23.71 -8.53 5.26
C GLY A 100 23.14 -7.77 4.05
N ARG A 101 22.17 -6.86 4.22
CA ARG A 101 21.74 -5.96 3.14
C ARG A 101 22.25 -4.55 3.42
N ARG A 102 23.32 -4.15 2.73
CA ARG A 102 23.74 -2.76 2.52
C ARG A 102 23.56 -2.43 1.05
#